data_AF-A0A069CW56-F1
#
_entry.id   AF-A0A069CW56-F1
#
_cell.length_a   1.000
_cell.length_b   1.000
_cell.length_c   1.000
_cell.angle_alpha   90.00
_cell.angle_beta   90.00
_cell.angle_gamma   90.00
#
_symmetry.space_group_name_H-M   'P 1'
#
loop_
_entity.id
_entity.type
_entity.pdbx_description
1 polymer ?
#
loop_
_entity_poly.entity_id
_entity_poly.type
_entity_poly.pdbx_seq_one_letter_code
_entity_poly.pdbx_strand_id
1 'polypeptide(L)'
;MDEVKIFNFEQMNVRTIELNNEIWFVAADVSNALGLTNVSVSLKSLDDDERAKFNLGRQGEANIISEAGLYRFIGTSRKKEAKKFTRWVTHEVLPSIRKHGAYLTDSKVEEVLADPDTIIKLATQVKQERAEKLMLAQQVAESRPKADYYDKIMKSKSLVTISQIAEDYG
;
A
#
# COMPACT_ATOMS: atom_id res chain seq x y z
N MET A 1 -0.20 7.58 -13.42
CA MET A 1 -1.46 7.08 -14.02
C MET A 1 -1.75 5.81 -13.24
N ASP A 2 -2.62 5.91 -12.25
CA ASP A 2 -2.78 4.87 -11.22
C ASP A 2 -3.49 3.68 -11.85
N GLU A 3 -2.82 2.53 -11.90
CA GLU A 3 -3.28 1.35 -12.61
C GLU A 3 -4.04 0.43 -11.65
N VAL A 4 -5.31 0.16 -11.97
CA VAL A 4 -6.14 -0.78 -11.20
C VAL A 4 -5.79 -2.20 -11.64
N LYS A 5 -5.23 -3.00 -10.73
CA LYS A 5 -4.93 -4.41 -10.95
C LYS A 5 -6.05 -5.28 -10.36
N ILE A 6 -6.27 -6.47 -10.91
CA ILE A 6 -7.28 -7.42 -10.39
C ILE A 6 -6.55 -8.57 -9.71
N PHE A 7 -6.80 -8.76 -8.42
CA PHE A 7 -6.37 -9.92 -7.65
C PHE A 7 -7.47 -10.98 -7.66
N ASN A 8 -7.15 -12.21 -8.04
CA ASN A 8 -8.12 -13.31 -8.04
C ASN A 8 -7.87 -14.21 -6.83
N PHE A 9 -8.81 -14.20 -5.88
CA PHE A 9 -8.81 -15.10 -4.73
C PHE A 9 -9.99 -16.07 -4.85
N GLU A 10 -9.71 -17.36 -5.09
CA GLU A 10 -10.72 -18.42 -5.14
C GLU A 10 -11.97 -18.05 -5.99
N GLN A 11 -11.77 -17.54 -7.21
CA GLN A 11 -12.83 -17.07 -8.15
C GLN A 11 -13.49 -15.74 -7.78
N MET A 12 -13.00 -15.03 -6.77
CA MET A 12 -13.47 -13.69 -6.39
C MET A 12 -12.46 -12.65 -6.87
N ASN A 13 -12.93 -11.76 -7.73
CA ASN A 13 -12.12 -10.68 -8.30
C ASN A 13 -12.12 -9.50 -7.31
N VAL A 14 -10.97 -9.22 -6.72
CA VAL A 14 -10.74 -8.04 -5.87
C VAL A 14 -9.91 -7.03 -6.64
N ARG A 15 -10.47 -5.85 -6.91
CA ARG A 15 -9.71 -4.76 -7.52
C ARG A 15 -8.74 -4.15 -6.50
N THR A 16 -7.51 -3.93 -6.94
CA THR A 16 -6.44 -3.29 -6.17
C THR A 16 -5.94 -2.04 -6.88
N ILE A 17 -5.49 -1.07 -6.09
CA ILE A 17 -4.99 0.22 -6.54
C ILE A 17 -3.66 0.47 -5.84
N GLU A 18 -2.62 0.81 -6.59
CA GLU A 18 -1.32 1.14 -6.02
C GLU A 18 -1.26 2.66 -5.76
N LEU A 19 -1.19 3.06 -4.49
CA LEU A 19 -1.12 4.46 -4.06
C LEU A 19 0.05 4.63 -3.10
N ASN A 20 0.97 5.56 -3.39
CA ASN A 20 2.14 5.84 -2.56
C ASN A 20 2.97 4.59 -2.20
N ASN A 21 3.15 3.67 -3.16
CA ASN A 21 3.81 2.37 -2.96
C ASN A 21 3.12 1.42 -1.97
N GLU A 22 1.86 1.68 -1.62
CA GLU A 22 1.02 0.79 -0.84
C GLU A 22 -0.15 0.28 -1.68
N ILE A 23 -0.54 -0.97 -1.44
CA ILE A 23 -1.66 -1.59 -2.13
C ILE A 23 -2.93 -1.32 -1.35
N TRP A 24 -3.89 -0.71 -2.03
CA TRP A 24 -5.23 -0.45 -1.54
C TRP A 24 -6.23 -1.38 -2.24
N PHE A 25 -7.26 -1.82 -1.52
CA PHE A 25 -8.24 -2.78 -1.99
C PHE A 25 -9.62 -2.13 -2.06
N VAL A 26 -10.38 -2.40 -3.12
CA VAL A 26 -11.76 -1.89 -3.19
C VAL A 26 -12.62 -2.59 -2.14
N ALA A 27 -13.16 -1.80 -1.20
CA ALA A 27 -13.85 -2.32 -0.02
C ALA A 27 -15.09 -3.15 -0.36
N ALA A 28 -15.79 -2.79 -1.44
CA ALA A 28 -16.96 -3.51 -1.91
C ALA A 28 -16.61 -4.92 -2.37
N ASP A 29 -15.52 -5.08 -3.12
CA ASP A 29 -15.07 -6.37 -3.64
C ASP A 29 -14.60 -7.26 -2.49
N VAL A 30 -13.83 -6.70 -1.55
CA VAL A 30 -13.38 -7.41 -0.34
C VAL A 30 -14.57 -7.85 0.51
N SER A 31 -15.55 -6.96 0.70
CA SER A 31 -16.74 -7.28 1.50
C SER A 31 -17.57 -8.39 0.87
N ASN A 32 -17.77 -8.33 -0.45
CA ASN A 32 -18.42 -9.41 -1.19
C ASN A 32 -17.62 -10.71 -1.09
N ALA A 33 -16.30 -10.62 -1.23
CA ALA A 33 -15.42 -11.77 -1.14
C ALA A 33 -15.44 -12.43 0.24
N LEU A 34 -15.61 -11.65 1.31
CA LEU A 34 -15.68 -12.12 2.69
C LEU A 34 -17.11 -12.41 3.17
N GLY A 35 -18.13 -12.15 2.34
CA GLY A 35 -19.53 -12.33 2.70
C GLY A 35 -20.03 -11.35 3.77
N LEU A 36 -19.42 -10.16 3.85
CA LEU A 36 -19.84 -9.09 4.75
C LEU A 36 -21.12 -8.44 4.20
N THR A 37 -22.18 -8.44 5.00
CA THR A 37 -23.52 -8.02 4.55
C THR A 37 -23.64 -6.51 4.34
N ASN A 38 -22.85 -5.70 5.05
CA ASN A 38 -22.93 -4.25 4.96
C ASN A 38 -21.55 -3.59 5.00
N VAL A 39 -21.04 -3.26 3.81
CA VAL A 39 -19.75 -2.59 3.59
C VAL A 39 -19.64 -1.32 4.43
N SER A 40 -20.68 -0.47 4.42
CA SER A 40 -20.67 0.82 5.12
C SER A 40 -20.58 0.67 6.64
N VAL A 41 -21.13 -0.41 7.21
CA VAL A 41 -20.99 -0.70 8.65
C VAL A 41 -19.58 -1.24 8.94
N SER A 42 -19.06 -2.14 8.11
CA SER A 42 -17.70 -2.66 8.26
C SER A 42 -16.64 -1.55 8.11
N LEU A 43 -16.86 -0.57 7.24
CA LEU A 43 -15.98 0.59 7.10
C LEU A 43 -15.99 1.54 8.31
N LYS A 44 -17.01 1.48 9.19
CA LYS A 44 -17.04 2.29 10.42
C LYS A 44 -16.12 1.75 11.51
N SER A 45 -15.75 0.47 11.46
CA SER A 45 -14.81 -0.13 12.42
C SER A 45 -13.34 0.03 12.00
N LEU A 46 -13.11 0.66 10.84
CA LEU A 46 -11.77 0.99 10.37
C LEU A 46 -11.39 2.39 10.81
N ASP A 47 -10.12 2.56 11.16
CA ASP A 47 -9.52 3.84 11.49
C ASP A 47 -9.31 4.67 10.21
N ASP A 48 -9.05 5.97 10.35
CA ASP A 48 -8.99 6.89 9.19
C ASP A 48 -7.77 6.65 8.28
N ASP A 49 -6.74 5.96 8.77
CA ASP A 49 -5.59 5.46 8.00
C ASP A 49 -5.86 4.12 7.29
N GLU A 50 -6.92 3.41 7.68
CA GLU A 50 -7.28 2.10 7.14
C GLU A 50 -8.30 2.18 6.00
N ARG A 51 -8.88 3.36 5.74
CA ARG A 51 -9.90 3.59 4.71
C ARG A 51 -9.70 4.92 3.99
N ALA A 52 -9.99 4.95 2.70
CA ALA A 52 -10.01 6.17 1.92
C ALA A 52 -11.09 6.11 0.84
N LYS A 53 -11.34 7.24 0.19
CA LYS A 53 -12.14 7.31 -1.03
C LYS A 53 -11.24 7.48 -2.23
N PHE A 54 -11.50 6.73 -3.28
CA PHE A 54 -10.77 6.83 -4.53
C PHE A 54 -11.72 6.82 -5.72
N ASN A 55 -11.44 7.66 -6.72
CA ASN A 55 -12.23 7.72 -7.94
C ASN A 55 -11.71 6.69 -8.95
N LEU A 56 -12.47 5.62 -9.17
CA LEU A 56 -12.18 4.55 -10.13
C LEU A 56 -12.48 4.97 -11.59
N GLY A 57 -12.49 6.27 -11.89
CA GLY A 57 -12.83 6.84 -13.19
C GLY A 57 -14.31 6.65 -13.52
N ARG A 58 -14.60 5.85 -14.55
CA ARG A 58 -15.99 5.63 -15.03
C ARG A 58 -16.91 5.00 -13.98
N GLN A 59 -16.35 4.31 -13.00
CA GLN A 59 -17.13 3.67 -11.93
C GLN A 59 -17.43 4.61 -10.75
N GLY A 60 -16.90 5.85 -10.76
CA GLY A 60 -17.12 6.86 -9.73
C GLY A 60 -16.27 6.65 -8.47
N GLU A 61 -16.65 7.36 -7.39
CA GLU A 61 -16.02 7.21 -6.08
C GLU A 61 -16.33 5.83 -5.47
N ALA A 62 -15.29 5.13 -5.04
CA ALA A 62 -15.41 3.94 -4.21
C ALA A 62 -14.60 4.08 -2.93
N ASN A 63 -15.05 3.38 -1.89
CA ASN A 63 -14.26 3.20 -0.69
C ASN A 63 -13.18 2.15 -0.96
N ILE A 64 -11.96 2.50 -0.59
CA ILE A 64 -10.80 1.62 -0.60
C ILE A 64 -10.31 1.41 0.83
N ILE A 65 -9.70 0.27 1.09
CA ILE A 65 -9.12 -0.09 2.38
C ILE A 65 -7.64 -0.43 2.21
N SER A 66 -6.84 -0.10 3.22
CA SER A 66 -5.43 -0.50 3.26
C SER A 66 -5.31 -2.00 3.59
N GLU A 67 -4.09 -2.53 3.52
CA GLU A 67 -3.79 -3.90 3.92
C GLU A 67 -4.16 -4.16 5.40
N ALA A 68 -3.93 -3.19 6.29
CA ALA A 68 -4.35 -3.28 7.69
C ALA A 68 -5.88 -3.41 7.82
N GLY A 69 -6.64 -2.60 7.08
CA GLY A 69 -8.09 -2.69 7.04
C GLY A 69 -8.60 -4.01 6.47
N LEU A 70 -7.92 -4.57 5.45
CA LEU A 70 -8.19 -5.89 4.91
C LEU A 70 -8.03 -6.98 5.97
N TYR A 71 -6.96 -6.96 6.77
CA TYR A 71 -6.75 -7.94 7.83
C TYR A 71 -7.81 -7.85 8.93
N ARG A 72 -8.28 -6.65 9.29
CA ARG A 72 -9.43 -6.49 10.19
C ARG A 72 -10.70 -7.13 9.63
N PHE A 73 -10.95 -6.96 8.34
CA PHE A 73 -12.12 -7.57 7.68
C PHE A 73 -12.02 -9.09 7.67
N ILE A 74 -10.84 -9.65 7.38
CA ILE A 74 -10.61 -11.09 7.39
C ILE A 74 -10.82 -11.65 8.81
N GLY A 75 -10.30 -10.98 9.84
CA GLY A 75 -10.41 -11.41 11.23
C GLY A 75 -11.85 -11.44 11.78
N THR A 76 -12.73 -10.58 11.27
CA THR A 76 -14.16 -10.53 11.66
C THR A 76 -15.06 -11.41 10.80
N SER A 77 -14.55 -11.95 9.68
CA SER A 77 -15.34 -12.76 8.76
C SER A 77 -15.75 -14.11 9.38
N ARG A 78 -16.97 -14.54 9.04
CA ARG A 78 -17.50 -15.84 9.47
C ARG A 78 -17.17 -16.97 8.48
N LYS A 79 -16.61 -16.66 7.30
CA LYS A 79 -16.24 -17.63 6.26
C LYS A 79 -15.17 -18.60 6.76
N LYS A 80 -15.22 -19.84 6.27
CA LYS A 80 -14.29 -20.90 6.72
C LYS A 80 -12.86 -20.58 6.28
N GLU A 81 -12.72 -20.01 5.09
CA GLU A 81 -11.47 -19.64 4.44
C GLU A 81 -10.78 -18.51 5.23
N ALA A 82 -11.53 -17.45 5.57
CA ALA A 82 -11.04 -16.35 6.40
C ALA A 82 -10.63 -16.81 7.81
N LYS A 83 -11.38 -17.75 8.40
CA LYS A 83 -11.00 -18.37 9.68
C LYS A 83 -9.73 -19.22 9.58
N LYS A 84 -9.54 -19.96 8.48
CA LYS A 84 -8.31 -20.72 8.23
C LYS A 84 -7.12 -19.79 8.13
N PHE A 85 -7.22 -18.71 7.33
CA PHE A 85 -6.17 -17.70 7.23
C PHE A 85 -5.84 -17.08 8.59
N THR A 86 -6.87 -16.59 9.30
CA THR A 86 -6.70 -15.97 10.63
C THR A 86 -6.03 -16.94 11.60
N ARG A 87 -6.41 -18.22 11.60
CA ARG A 87 -5.80 -19.25 12.45
C ARG A 87 -4.34 -19.49 12.08
N TRP A 88 -4.03 -19.62 10.80
CA TRP A 88 -2.66 -19.77 10.30
C TRP A 88 -1.78 -18.58 10.73
N VAL A 89 -2.21 -17.34 10.50
CA VAL A 89 -1.47 -16.14 10.93
C VAL A 89 -1.25 -16.12 12.44
N THR A 90 -2.29 -16.39 13.24
CA THR A 90 -2.23 -16.28 14.71
C THR A 90 -1.49 -17.42 15.41
N HIS A 91 -1.50 -18.63 14.83
CA HIS A 91 -0.92 -19.82 15.48
C HIS A 91 0.44 -20.21 14.90
N GLU A 92 0.75 -19.80 13.67
CA GLU A 92 1.98 -20.16 12.98
C GLU A 92 2.86 -18.93 12.72
N VAL A 93 2.36 -17.96 11.95
CA VAL A 93 3.15 -16.80 11.48
C VAL A 93 3.58 -15.90 12.64
N LEU A 94 2.63 -15.35 13.41
CA LEU A 94 2.93 -14.42 14.50
C LEU A 94 3.77 -15.07 15.61
N PRO A 95 3.50 -16.32 16.05
CA PRO A 95 4.37 -17.01 16.99
C PRO A 95 5.77 -17.26 16.43
N SER A 96 5.91 -17.59 15.14
CA SER A 96 7.21 -17.77 14.49
C SER A 96 8.01 -16.47 14.48
N ILE A 97 7.40 -15.36 14.04
CA ILE A 97 8.02 -14.02 14.06
C ILE A 97 8.42 -13.64 15.49
N ARG A 98 7.56 -13.86 16.49
CA ARG A 98 7.87 -13.53 17.89
C ARG A 98 9.05 -14.34 18.44
N LYS A 99 9.19 -15.61 18.04
CA LYS A 99 10.25 -16.51 18.53
C LYS A 99 11.57 -16.37 17.77
N HIS A 100 11.50 -16.17 16.46
CA HIS A 100 12.64 -16.28 15.55
C HIS A 100 12.99 -14.95 14.86
N GLY A 101 12.15 -13.93 14.99
CA GLY A 101 12.32 -12.62 14.36
C GLY A 101 11.85 -12.56 12.89
N ALA A 102 11.51 -13.69 12.28
CA ALA A 102 11.06 -13.78 10.90
C ALA A 102 10.12 -14.97 10.66
N TYR A 103 9.38 -14.93 9.54
CA TYR A 103 8.65 -16.07 8.99
C TYR A 103 9.18 -16.33 7.57
N LEU A 104 9.57 -17.57 7.28
CA LEU A 104 10.03 -18.03 5.98
C LEU A 104 9.18 -19.23 5.59
N THR A 105 8.73 -19.26 4.34
CA THR A 105 8.09 -20.45 3.76
C THR A 105 9.12 -21.58 3.64
N ASP A 106 8.70 -22.85 3.77
CA ASP A 106 9.60 -24.01 3.69
C ASP A 106 10.52 -23.99 2.46
N SER A 107 9.98 -23.67 1.29
CA SER A 107 10.77 -23.52 0.06
C SER A 107 11.88 -22.47 0.16
N LYS A 108 11.63 -21.36 0.86
CA LYS A 108 12.63 -20.30 1.05
C LYS A 108 13.64 -20.68 2.13
N VAL A 109 13.22 -21.46 3.15
CA VAL A 109 14.13 -22.06 4.13
C VAL A 109 15.10 -23.01 3.44
N GLU A 110 14.60 -23.89 2.55
CA GLU A 110 15.44 -24.79 1.76
C GLU A 110 16.41 -24.03 0.85
N GLU A 111 15.95 -22.99 0.15
CA GLU A 111 16.80 -22.15 -0.70
C GLU A 111 17.92 -21.47 0.11
N VAL A 112 17.58 -20.95 1.29
CA VAL A 112 18.54 -20.34 2.22
C VAL A 112 19.55 -21.36 2.77
N LEU A 113 19.10 -22.57 3.07
CA LEU A 113 19.97 -23.65 3.55
C LEU A 113 20.86 -24.20 2.43
N ALA A 114 20.38 -24.21 1.18
CA ALA A 114 21.11 -24.67 0.00
C ALA A 114 22.16 -23.64 -0.47
N ASP A 115 21.82 -22.35 -0.41
CA ASP A 115 22.72 -21.24 -0.72
C ASP A 115 22.62 -20.14 0.35
N PRO A 116 23.53 -20.13 1.34
CA PRO A 116 23.58 -19.08 2.37
C PRO A 116 23.74 -17.66 1.79
N ASP A 117 24.26 -17.51 0.56
CA ASP A 117 24.39 -16.20 -0.09
C ASP A 117 23.01 -15.64 -0.49
N THR A 118 21.96 -16.44 -0.49
CA THR A 118 20.58 -15.99 -0.73
C THR A 118 20.16 -14.93 0.28
N ILE A 119 20.52 -15.10 1.56
CA ILE A 119 20.25 -14.08 2.59
C ILE A 119 21.07 -12.82 2.31
N ILE A 120 22.32 -12.96 1.89
CA ILE A 120 23.21 -11.81 1.61
C ILE A 120 22.68 -11.01 0.43
N LYS A 121 22.24 -11.68 -0.64
CA LYS A 121 21.60 -11.06 -1.81
C LYS A 121 20.33 -10.32 -1.40
N LEU A 122 19.44 -10.96 -0.63
CA LEU A 122 18.20 -10.34 -0.16
C LEU A 122 18.49 -9.10 0.71
N ALA A 123 19.44 -9.21 1.66
CA ALA A 123 19.83 -8.10 2.50
C ALA A 123 20.46 -6.95 1.69
N THR A 124 21.25 -7.27 0.66
CA THR A 124 21.87 -6.27 -0.22
C THR A 124 20.81 -5.55 -1.05
N GLN A 125 19.83 -6.28 -1.59
CA GLN A 125 18.71 -5.71 -2.32
C GLN A 125 17.90 -4.75 -1.44
N VAL A 126 17.53 -5.18 -0.23
CA VAL A 126 16.80 -4.31 0.72
C VAL A 126 17.62 -3.06 1.09
N LYS A 127 18.94 -3.19 1.23
CA LYS A 127 19.83 -2.04 1.46
C LYS A 127 19.83 -1.07 0.27
N GLN A 128 19.88 -1.58 -0.95
CA GLN A 128 19.83 -0.78 -2.18
C GLN A 128 18.49 -0.04 -2.29
N GLU A 129 17.37 -0.75 -2.12
CA GLU A 129 16.02 -0.15 -2.15
C GLU A 129 15.87 0.99 -1.12
N ARG A 130 16.44 0.83 0.08
CA ARG A 130 16.45 1.90 1.09
C ARG A 130 17.30 3.10 0.68
N ALA A 131 18.46 2.87 0.08
CA ALA A 131 19.32 3.94 -0.41
C ALA A 131 18.63 4.72 -1.55
N GLU A 132 18.01 4.01 -2.49
CA GLU A 132 17.23 4.61 -3.58
C GLU A 132 16.05 5.42 -3.06
N LYS A 133 15.27 4.87 -2.10
CA LYS A 133 14.17 5.60 -1.47
C LYS A 133 14.64 6.87 -0.77
N LEU A 134 15.80 6.84 -0.10
CA LEU A 134 16.37 8.02 0.56
C LEU A 134 16.80 9.08 -0.46
N MET A 135 17.50 8.68 -1.52
CA MET A 135 17.92 9.58 -2.60
C MET A 135 16.72 10.22 -3.30
N LEU A 136 15.69 9.42 -3.60
CA LEU A 136 14.45 9.92 -4.19
C LEU A 136 13.74 10.89 -3.25
N ALA A 137 13.65 10.57 -1.96
CA ALA A 137 13.06 11.46 -0.96
C ALA A 137 13.83 12.80 -0.87
N GLN A 138 15.16 12.78 -0.99
CA GLN A 138 15.99 13.98 -0.99
C GLN A 138 15.78 14.82 -2.26
N GLN A 139 15.79 14.19 -3.44
CA GLN A 139 15.48 14.88 -4.70
C GLN A 139 14.07 15.49 -4.68
N VAL A 140 13.08 14.77 -4.14
CA VAL A 140 11.73 15.28 -3.94
C VAL A 140 11.77 16.48 -2.98
N ALA A 141 12.49 16.42 -1.86
CA ALA A 141 12.59 17.54 -0.92
C ALA A 141 13.24 18.80 -1.54
N GLU A 142 14.30 18.65 -2.34
CA GLU A 142 14.99 19.75 -3.02
C GLU A 142 14.15 20.34 -4.17
N SER A 143 13.41 19.50 -4.89
CA SER A 143 12.56 19.92 -6.01
C SER A 143 11.20 20.48 -5.56
N ARG A 144 10.74 20.14 -4.34
CA ARG A 144 9.46 20.59 -3.77
C ARG A 144 9.29 22.12 -3.71
N PRO A 145 10.24 22.94 -3.22
CA PRO A 145 10.08 24.39 -3.26
C PRO A 145 9.94 24.94 -4.69
N LYS A 146 10.59 24.29 -5.66
CA LYS A 146 10.47 24.59 -7.11
C LYS A 146 9.08 24.31 -7.64
N ALA A 147 8.53 23.15 -7.33
CA ALA A 147 7.18 22.79 -7.69
C ALA A 147 6.14 23.69 -6.99
N ASP A 148 6.29 23.97 -5.70
CA ASP A 148 5.37 24.80 -4.92
C ASP A 148 5.32 26.26 -5.42
N TYR A 149 6.46 26.82 -5.82
CA TYR A 149 6.51 28.15 -6.43
C TYR A 149 5.87 28.17 -7.82
N TYR A 150 6.19 27.17 -8.65
CA TYR A 150 5.56 27.03 -9.96
C TYR A 150 4.03 26.96 -9.85
N ASP A 151 3.52 26.16 -8.92
CA ASP A 151 2.08 26.06 -8.63
C ASP A 151 1.46 27.38 -8.15
N LYS A 152 2.19 28.16 -7.34
CA LYS A 152 1.75 29.50 -6.90
C LYS A 152 1.64 30.48 -8.06
N ILE A 153 2.64 30.53 -8.94
CA ILE A 153 2.62 31.40 -10.13
C ILE A 153 1.49 30.99 -11.06
N MET A 154 1.36 29.69 -11.36
CA MET A 154 0.38 29.17 -12.32
C MET A 154 -1.07 29.38 -11.85
N LYS A 155 -1.32 29.43 -10.54
CA LYS A 155 -2.63 29.76 -9.95
C LYS A 155 -2.90 31.27 -9.86
N SER A 156 -1.87 32.12 -9.93
CA SER A 156 -2.05 33.57 -9.89
C SER A 156 -2.58 34.08 -11.24
N LYS A 157 -3.60 34.95 -11.21
CA LYS A 157 -4.17 35.59 -12.41
C LYS A 157 -3.45 36.89 -12.80
N SER A 158 -2.46 37.29 -12.02
CA SER A 158 -1.65 38.50 -12.21
C SER A 158 -0.40 38.20 -13.03
N LEU A 159 0.01 39.14 -13.88
CA LEU A 159 1.28 39.06 -14.61
C LEU A 159 2.44 39.18 -13.62
N VAL A 160 3.34 38.20 -13.62
CA VAL A 160 4.62 38.24 -12.88
C VAL A 160 5.72 38.60 -13.87
N THR A 161 6.59 39.56 -13.52
CA THR A 161 7.69 39.99 -14.39
C THR A 161 8.88 39.03 -14.30
N ILE A 162 9.62 38.89 -15.40
CA ILE A 162 10.80 38.00 -15.48
C ILE A 162 11.86 38.40 -14.44
N SER A 163 11.99 39.69 -14.11
CA SER A 163 12.91 40.19 -13.09
C SER A 163 12.55 39.74 -11.67
N GLN A 164 11.25 39.70 -11.32
CA GLN A 164 10.80 39.24 -10.00
C GLN A 164 11.08 37.74 -9.82
N ILE A 165 10.90 36.95 -10.89
CA ILE A 165 11.21 35.52 -10.89
C ILE A 165 12.72 35.29 -10.71
N ALA A 166 13.56 36.10 -11.35
CA ALA A 166 15.00 36.01 -11.23
C ALA A 166 15.49 36.34 -9.80
N GLU A 167 14.85 37.28 -9.09
CA GLU A 167 15.18 37.61 -7.69
C GLU A 167 14.73 36.52 -6.70
N ASP A 168 13.60 35.87 -6.96
CA ASP A 168 13.07 34.81 -6.10
C ASP A 168 13.79 33.44 -6.28
N TYR A 169 14.46 33.22 -7.43
CA TYR A 169 15.01 31.91 -7.83
C TYR A 169 16.49 31.86 -8.26
N GLY A 170 17.09 33.00 -8.61
CA GLY A 170 18.49 33.12 -9.04
C GLY A 170 19.44 33.37 -7.89
#